data_AF-A0A7C3K5P6-F1
#
_entry.id   AF-A0A7C3K5P6-F1
#
_cell.length_a   1.000
_cell.length_b   1.000
_cell.length_c   1.000
_cell.angle_alpha   90.00
_cell.angle_beta   90.00
_cell.angle_gamma   90.00
#
_symmetry.space_group_name_H-M   'P 1'
#
loop_
_entity.id
_entity.type
_entity.pdbx_description
1 polymer ?
#
loop_
_entity_poly.entity_id
_entity_poly.type
_entity_poly.pdbx_seq_one_letter_code
_entity_poly.pdbx_strand_id
1 'polypeptide(L)'
;MKQLDYSALPAKPPISRAKPVIALVSILAACLIGFFAVVFADQAGSVVIYGSLAVIAVVIYRYASHIVGQRRVLSDRLLLFATTNGFTYQPYQQIDESPSTLLRLYKRTGTAEHFITGTWSELPFRLFQFQYAFNRQNRQSQAYDESVMVAELTLPRSFPHLVIDARLPDQTGDMSALPIVFRASQRIDLEGVFYKHFSVYAADKDKVAALSILTPDVMEVLLEHAPNADIELIENKLFFYWKGHEMIAKDLEDVFTTITAVMTELHRSLVRAKSQSSSKLARLSAEVDTSRMQQKLFMPGPYIVLAPLAGVLFMLFATWISPSYLWPSVTLFILLLAAYAFYAQRKAKTLRRERAEHTASKTQG
;
A
#
# COMPACT_ATOMS: atom_id res chain seq x y z
N MET A 1 12.08 17.82 -21.32
CA MET A 1 11.30 17.03 -20.33
C MET A 1 10.26 17.95 -19.72
N LYS A 2 9.05 17.46 -19.44
CA LYS A 2 8.02 18.24 -18.75
C LYS A 2 8.50 18.48 -17.32
N GLN A 3 8.78 19.74 -16.97
CA GLN A 3 9.11 20.10 -15.59
C GLN A 3 7.82 20.08 -14.77
N LEU A 4 7.82 19.32 -13.68
CA LEU A 4 6.68 19.21 -12.79
C LEU A 4 6.79 20.22 -11.65
N ASP A 5 5.65 20.77 -11.23
CA ASP A 5 5.55 21.62 -10.04
C ASP A 5 5.19 20.77 -8.82
N TYR A 6 6.14 20.65 -7.88
CA TYR A 6 6.00 19.89 -6.64
C TYR A 6 5.65 20.77 -5.43
N SER A 7 5.47 22.09 -5.61
CA SER A 7 5.32 23.06 -4.50
C SER A 7 4.11 22.79 -3.59
N ALA A 8 3.06 22.19 -4.14
CA ALA A 8 1.87 21.80 -3.40
C ALA A 8 2.11 20.62 -2.43
N LEU A 9 3.13 19.79 -2.69
CA LEU A 9 3.34 18.54 -1.97
C LEU A 9 4.04 18.74 -0.62
N PRO A 10 3.78 17.86 0.36
CA PRO A 10 4.51 17.88 1.61
C PRO A 10 5.99 17.50 1.43
N ALA A 11 6.88 18.18 2.15
CA ALA A 11 8.32 17.87 2.19
C ALA A 11 8.66 16.66 3.08
N LYS A 12 7.74 16.23 3.95
CA LYS A 12 7.90 15.09 4.86
C LYS A 12 6.59 14.29 4.94
N PRO A 13 6.66 12.99 5.25
CA PRO A 13 5.51 12.16 5.59
C PRO A 13 4.55 12.87 6.55
N PRO A 14 3.22 12.85 6.32
CA PRO A 14 2.27 13.43 7.27
C PRO A 14 2.33 12.73 8.64
N ILE A 15 2.71 11.44 8.69
CA ILE A 15 2.83 10.64 9.91
C ILE A 15 4.18 9.93 9.93
N SER A 16 5.17 10.48 10.64
CA SER A 16 6.31 9.67 11.09
C SER A 16 5.76 8.53 11.96
N ARG A 17 6.12 7.27 11.68
CA ARG A 17 5.69 6.05 12.41
C ARG A 17 5.84 6.09 13.94
N ALA A 18 6.47 7.11 14.52
CA ALA A 18 6.73 7.30 15.95
C ALA A 18 5.54 7.79 16.80
N LYS A 19 4.44 8.30 16.23
CA LYS A 19 3.33 8.91 17.01
C LYS A 19 2.23 7.99 17.58
N PRO A 20 1.94 6.77 17.08
CA PRO A 20 0.94 5.90 17.72
C PRO A 20 1.40 5.45 19.12
N VAL A 21 2.71 5.42 19.38
CA VAL A 21 3.29 5.16 20.70
C VAL A 21 2.92 6.27 21.68
N ILE A 22 2.96 7.53 21.28
CA ILE A 22 2.61 8.66 22.16
C ILE A 22 1.12 8.64 22.50
N ALA A 23 0.25 8.33 21.53
CA ALA A 23 -1.18 8.17 21.76
C ALA A 23 -1.48 6.98 22.69
N LEU A 24 -0.82 5.84 22.47
CA LEU A 24 -0.93 4.65 23.32
C LEU A 24 -0.43 4.93 24.75
N VAL A 25 0.71 5.60 24.90
CA VAL A 25 1.27 6.00 26.20
C VAL A 25 0.33 6.98 26.92
N SER A 26 -0.30 7.90 26.19
CA SER A 26 -1.27 8.84 26.78
C SER A 26 -2.55 8.13 27.25
N ILE A 27 -3.02 7.15 26.49
CA ILE A 27 -4.17 6.31 26.86
C ILE A 27 -3.82 5.44 28.07
N LEU A 28 -2.64 4.81 28.07
CA LEU A 28 -2.15 3.99 29.18
C LEU A 28 -1.98 4.83 30.46
N ALA A 29 -1.43 6.04 30.35
CA ALA A 29 -1.30 6.96 31.49
C ALA A 29 -2.68 7.38 32.04
N ALA A 30 -3.65 7.67 31.18
CA ALA A 30 -5.01 8.00 31.61
C ALA A 30 -5.71 6.80 32.28
N CYS A 31 -5.52 5.59 31.76
CA CYS A 31 -6.01 4.36 32.38
C CYS A 31 -5.35 4.10 33.74
N LEU A 32 -4.05 4.38 33.87
CA LEU A 32 -3.31 4.25 35.13
C LEU A 32 -3.85 5.23 36.18
N ILE A 33 -4.08 6.49 35.79
CA ILE A 33 -4.67 7.52 36.67
C ILE A 33 -6.09 7.12 37.10
N GLY A 34 -6.91 6.61 36.18
CA GLY A 34 -8.24 6.08 36.50
C GLY A 34 -8.19 4.87 37.45
N PHE A 35 -7.22 3.97 37.27
CA PHE A 35 -7.01 2.82 38.16
C PHE A 35 -6.62 3.26 39.58
N PHE A 36 -5.65 4.16 39.72
CA PHE A 36 -5.28 4.73 41.02
C PHE A 36 -6.43 5.51 41.66
N ALA A 37 -7.28 6.17 40.89
CA ALA A 37 -8.46 6.82 41.45
C ALA A 37 -9.49 5.83 42.02
N VAL A 38 -9.69 4.68 41.37
CA VAL A 38 -10.67 3.66 41.81
C VAL A 38 -10.17 2.91 43.05
N VAL A 39 -8.88 2.57 43.09
CA VAL A 39 -8.29 1.83 44.22
C VAL A 39 -8.26 2.64 45.52
N PHE A 40 -8.27 3.97 45.42
CA PHE A 40 -8.11 4.87 46.57
C PHE A 40 -9.34 5.74 46.88
N ALA A 41 -10.51 5.51 46.25
CA ALA A 41 -11.68 6.37 46.44
C ALA A 41 -12.75 5.80 47.39
N ASP A 42 -12.87 6.40 48.57
CA ASP A 42 -14.11 6.39 49.38
C ASP A 42 -15.11 7.41 48.81
N GLN A 43 -16.37 6.99 48.63
CA GLN A 43 -17.60 7.70 48.17
C GLN A 43 -17.52 8.67 46.94
N ALA A 44 -16.33 9.09 46.51
CA ALA A 44 -16.08 9.99 45.37
C ALA A 44 -15.72 9.23 44.07
N GLY A 45 -15.68 7.89 44.09
CA GLY A 45 -15.17 7.07 43.00
C GLY A 45 -15.90 7.23 41.66
N SER A 46 -17.20 7.49 41.67
CA SER A 46 -17.99 7.62 40.43
C SER A 46 -17.62 8.86 39.61
N VAL A 47 -17.43 10.02 40.26
CA VAL A 47 -17.06 11.28 39.60
C VAL A 47 -15.70 11.14 38.92
N VAL A 48 -14.74 10.48 39.57
CA VAL A 48 -13.40 10.31 39.01
C VAL A 48 -13.40 9.32 37.84
N ILE A 49 -14.20 8.25 37.90
CA ILE A 49 -14.39 7.31 36.78
C ILE A 49 -14.97 8.03 35.56
N TYR A 50 -16.08 8.77 35.72
CA TYR A 50 -16.72 9.48 34.60
C TYR A 50 -15.83 10.59 34.04
N GLY A 51 -15.10 11.31 34.90
CA GLY A 51 -14.11 12.31 34.47
C GLY A 51 -12.99 11.69 33.64
N SER A 52 -12.46 10.53 34.06
CA SER A 52 -11.39 9.82 33.35
C SER A 52 -11.85 9.32 31.97
N LEU A 53 -13.06 8.76 31.89
CA LEU A 53 -13.65 8.31 30.62
C LEU A 53 -13.89 9.48 29.65
N ALA A 54 -14.34 10.63 30.16
CA ALA A 54 -14.53 11.83 29.35
C ALA A 54 -13.19 12.32 28.76
N VAL A 55 -12.11 12.33 29.56
CA VAL A 55 -10.77 12.69 29.09
C VAL A 55 -10.28 11.71 28.02
N ILE A 56 -10.43 10.40 28.23
CA ILE A 56 -10.06 9.37 27.24
C ILE A 56 -10.84 9.57 25.94
N ALA A 57 -12.16 9.83 26.01
CA ALA A 57 -12.99 10.08 24.84
C ALA A 57 -12.54 11.32 24.07
N VAL A 58 -12.17 12.41 24.76
CA VAL A 58 -11.62 13.62 24.13
C VAL A 58 -10.27 13.35 23.47
N VAL A 59 -9.38 12.61 24.12
CA VAL A 59 -8.07 12.23 23.54
C VAL A 59 -8.24 11.37 22.29
N ILE A 60 -9.10 10.35 22.34
CA ILE A 60 -9.42 9.49 21.19
C ILE A 60 -10.03 10.34 20.06
N TYR A 61 -10.98 11.22 20.37
CA TYR A 61 -11.60 12.10 19.39
C TYR A 61 -10.58 13.05 18.75
N ARG A 62 -9.72 13.71 19.53
CA ARG A 62 -8.65 14.58 19.04
C ARG A 62 -7.68 13.81 18.15
N TYR A 63 -7.24 12.64 18.57
CA TYR A 63 -6.35 11.78 17.79
C TYR A 63 -6.99 11.31 16.48
N ALA A 64 -8.23 10.82 16.52
CA ALA A 64 -8.98 10.42 15.32
C ALA A 64 -9.19 11.61 14.37
N SER A 65 -9.55 12.79 14.90
CA SER A 65 -9.72 14.01 14.11
C SER A 65 -8.41 14.48 13.48
N HIS A 66 -7.27 14.30 14.14
CA HIS A 66 -5.96 14.62 13.62
C HIS A 66 -5.58 13.70 12.44
N ILE A 67 -5.76 12.38 12.59
CA ILE A 67 -5.51 11.41 11.52
C ILE A 67 -6.38 11.70 10.29
N VAL A 68 -7.68 11.91 10.49
CA VAL A 68 -8.61 12.22 9.40
C VAL A 68 -8.26 13.56 8.74
N GLY A 69 -7.88 14.57 9.53
CA GLY A 69 -7.46 15.87 9.04
C GLY A 69 -6.22 15.78 8.14
N GLN A 70 -5.22 14.99 8.53
CA GLN A 70 -4.01 14.83 7.71
C GLN A 70 -4.26 14.11 6.39
N ARG A 71 -5.13 13.09 6.36
CA ARG A 71 -5.51 12.41 5.10
C ARG A 71 -6.20 13.36 4.12
N ARG A 72 -7.03 14.28 4.63
CA ARG A 72 -7.68 15.33 3.82
C ARG A 72 -6.65 16.32 3.28
N VAL A 73 -5.77 16.84 4.14
CA VAL A 73 -4.72 17.78 3.72
C VAL A 73 -3.82 17.17 2.64
N LEU A 74 -3.41 15.90 2.78
CA LEU A 74 -2.65 15.23 1.75
C LEU A 74 -3.44 15.09 0.44
N SER A 75 -4.72 14.71 0.51
CA SER A 75 -5.57 14.58 -0.67
C SER A 75 -5.75 15.90 -1.41
N ASP A 76 -5.94 17.01 -0.69
CA ASP A 76 -6.08 18.34 -1.27
C ASP A 76 -4.78 18.78 -1.96
N ARG A 77 -3.63 18.48 -1.35
CA ARG A 77 -2.31 18.75 -1.92
C ARG A 77 -2.01 17.92 -3.16
N LEU A 78 -2.39 16.64 -3.15
CA LEU A 78 -2.23 15.75 -4.31
C LEU A 78 -3.18 16.15 -5.45
N LEU A 79 -4.39 16.61 -5.13
CA LEU A 79 -5.30 17.19 -6.11
C LEU A 79 -4.71 18.44 -6.75
N LEU A 80 -4.12 19.34 -5.94
CA LEU A 80 -3.46 20.54 -6.45
C LEU A 80 -2.24 20.18 -7.31
N PHE A 81 -1.37 19.29 -6.83
CA PHE A 81 -0.25 18.77 -7.60
C PHE A 81 -0.71 18.19 -8.94
N ALA A 82 -1.72 17.32 -8.94
CA ALA A 82 -2.21 16.68 -10.15
C ALA A 82 -2.74 17.73 -11.13
N THR A 83 -3.65 18.59 -10.69
CA THR A 83 -4.30 19.59 -11.57
C THR A 83 -3.33 20.63 -12.11
N THR A 84 -2.41 21.15 -11.29
CA THR A 84 -1.34 22.07 -11.74
C THR A 84 -0.47 21.44 -12.82
N ASN A 85 -0.22 20.14 -12.73
CA ASN A 85 0.59 19.40 -13.69
C ASN A 85 -0.24 18.77 -14.82
N GLY A 86 -1.54 19.07 -14.95
CA GLY A 86 -2.40 18.52 -16.00
C GLY A 86 -2.67 17.01 -15.87
N PHE A 87 -2.60 16.48 -14.64
CA PHE A 87 -2.97 15.13 -14.26
C PHE A 87 -4.30 15.13 -13.51
N THR A 88 -4.84 13.93 -13.28
CA THR A 88 -6.07 13.71 -12.52
C THR A 88 -5.74 13.00 -11.21
N TYR A 89 -6.33 13.44 -10.11
CA TYR A 89 -6.21 12.80 -8.80
C TYR A 89 -7.51 12.09 -8.40
N GLN A 90 -7.39 10.87 -7.88
CA GLN A 90 -8.49 10.12 -7.27
C GLN A 90 -8.01 9.52 -5.93
N PRO A 91 -8.73 9.77 -4.81
CA PRO A 91 -8.28 9.30 -3.49
C PRO A 91 -8.31 7.78 -3.35
N TYR A 92 -9.22 7.12 -4.06
CA TYR A 92 -9.36 5.66 -4.05
C TYR A 92 -9.85 5.18 -5.41
N GLN A 93 -9.28 4.08 -5.88
CA GLN A 93 -9.76 3.37 -7.07
C GLN A 93 -9.68 1.86 -6.81
N GLN A 94 -10.73 1.14 -7.19
CA GLN A 94 -10.71 -0.32 -7.14
C GLN A 94 -9.87 -0.86 -8.29
N ILE A 95 -8.89 -1.71 -7.96
CA ILE A 95 -8.09 -2.43 -8.96
C ILE A 95 -8.82 -3.75 -9.24
N ASP A 96 -9.75 -3.70 -10.20
CA ASP A 96 -10.55 -4.87 -10.57
C ASP A 96 -9.71 -5.93 -11.28
N GLU A 97 -8.90 -5.54 -12.27
CA GLU A 97 -8.04 -6.45 -13.01
C GLU A 97 -6.70 -5.76 -13.27
N SER A 98 -5.61 -6.47 -12.99
CA SER A 98 -4.26 -6.03 -13.30
C SER A 98 -3.40 -7.24 -13.64
N PRO A 99 -2.58 -7.17 -14.71
CA PRO A 99 -1.65 -8.23 -15.05
C PRO A 99 -0.47 -8.30 -14.07
N SER A 100 -0.20 -7.22 -13.31
CA SER A 100 0.87 -7.16 -12.31
C SER A 100 0.80 -8.33 -11.34
N THR A 101 1.95 -8.94 -11.06
CA THR A 101 2.00 -10.07 -10.14
C THR A 101 1.67 -9.65 -8.71
N LEU A 102 2.18 -8.51 -8.23
CA LEU A 102 1.87 -7.98 -6.89
C LEU A 102 0.37 -7.71 -6.72
N LEU A 103 -0.21 -6.95 -7.66
CA LEU A 103 -1.58 -6.50 -7.57
C LEU A 103 -2.56 -7.68 -7.73
N ARG A 104 -2.24 -8.64 -8.59
CA ARG A 104 -3.03 -9.85 -8.76
C ARG A 104 -3.01 -10.74 -7.51
N LEU A 105 -1.84 -10.91 -6.88
CA LEU A 105 -1.71 -11.72 -5.67
C LEU A 105 -2.53 -11.14 -4.51
N TYR A 106 -2.49 -9.81 -4.35
CA TYR A 106 -3.18 -9.12 -3.26
C TYR A 106 -4.48 -8.45 -3.67
N LYS A 107 -5.09 -8.82 -4.81
CA LYS A 107 -6.33 -8.20 -5.31
C LYS A 107 -7.47 -8.12 -4.28
N ARG A 108 -7.55 -9.09 -3.37
CA ARG A 108 -8.63 -9.18 -2.35
C ARG A 108 -8.31 -8.51 -1.03
N THR A 109 -7.03 -8.38 -0.70
CA THR A 109 -6.58 -7.95 0.64
C THR A 109 -5.79 -6.65 0.61
N GLY A 110 -5.27 -6.28 -0.55
CA GLY A 110 -4.57 -5.03 -0.78
C GLY A 110 -5.53 -3.87 -1.00
N THR A 111 -5.06 -2.68 -0.67
CA THR A 111 -5.80 -1.42 -0.83
C THR A 111 -4.94 -0.44 -1.60
N ALA A 112 -5.54 0.23 -2.58
CA ALA A 112 -4.87 1.23 -3.39
C ALA A 112 -5.48 2.60 -3.11
N GLU A 113 -4.64 3.58 -2.79
CA GLU A 113 -5.04 4.95 -2.47
C GLU A 113 -4.19 5.93 -3.28
N HIS A 114 -4.68 7.18 -3.38
CA HIS A 114 -3.93 8.31 -3.94
C HIS A 114 -3.50 8.13 -5.40
N PHE A 115 -4.43 7.79 -6.27
CA PHE A 115 -4.19 7.64 -7.70
C PHE A 115 -3.93 9.00 -8.36
N ILE A 116 -2.79 9.14 -9.01
CA ILE A 116 -2.46 10.20 -9.95
C ILE A 116 -2.40 9.56 -11.33
N THR A 117 -3.25 10.03 -12.26
CA THR A 117 -3.35 9.47 -13.60
C THR A 117 -3.20 10.55 -14.65
N GLY A 118 -2.68 10.17 -15.82
CA GLY A 118 -2.48 11.10 -16.91
C GLY A 118 -1.69 10.46 -18.04
N THR A 119 -1.02 11.30 -18.83
CA THR A 119 -0.08 10.86 -19.85
C THR A 119 1.33 11.35 -19.52
N TRP A 120 2.31 10.48 -19.72
CA TRP A 120 3.74 10.80 -19.59
C TRP A 120 4.44 10.36 -20.87
N SER A 121 5.06 11.30 -21.59
CA SER A 121 5.62 11.05 -22.92
C SER A 121 4.62 10.33 -23.85
N GLU A 122 3.37 10.83 -23.89
CA GLU A 122 2.23 10.30 -24.66
C GLU A 122 1.68 8.94 -24.18
N LEU A 123 2.31 8.29 -23.20
CA LEU A 123 1.84 7.01 -22.68
C LEU A 123 0.91 7.21 -21.47
N PRO A 124 -0.25 6.54 -21.42
CA PRO A 124 -1.10 6.54 -20.24
C PRO A 124 -0.35 5.97 -19.03
N PHE A 125 -0.35 6.70 -17.92
CA PHE A 125 0.23 6.23 -16.67
C PHE A 125 -0.74 6.33 -15.49
N ARG A 126 -0.48 5.52 -14.47
CA ARG A 126 -1.10 5.58 -13.14
C ARG A 126 -0.02 5.48 -12.09
N LEU A 127 -0.04 6.36 -11.10
CA LEU A 127 0.81 6.34 -9.92
C LEU A 127 -0.08 6.26 -8.69
N PHE A 128 0.17 5.33 -7.77
CA PHE A 128 -0.67 5.17 -6.58
C PHE A 128 0.09 4.49 -5.44
N GLN A 129 -0.43 4.64 -4.22
CA GLN A 129 0.07 3.93 -3.05
C GLN A 129 -0.69 2.62 -2.89
N PHE A 130 0.02 1.50 -2.82
CA PHE A 130 -0.56 0.18 -2.57
C PHE A 130 -0.15 -0.31 -1.18
N GLN A 131 -1.12 -0.74 -0.38
CA GLN A 131 -0.93 -1.29 0.95
C GLN A 131 -1.42 -2.73 1.00
N TYR A 132 -0.61 -3.64 1.54
CA TYR A 132 -0.97 -5.05 1.68
C TYR A 132 -0.31 -5.67 2.92
N ALA A 133 -0.95 -6.70 3.46
CA ALA A 133 -0.41 -7.46 4.56
C ALA A 133 0.54 -8.55 4.04
N PHE A 134 1.82 -8.49 4.44
CA PHE A 134 2.81 -9.52 4.13
C PHE A 134 2.93 -10.52 5.28
N ASN A 135 2.84 -11.83 5.00
CA ASN A 135 3.01 -12.88 6.00
C ASN A 135 4.20 -13.78 5.62
N ARG A 136 5.29 -13.71 6.40
CA ARG A 136 6.50 -14.48 6.13
C ARG A 136 6.26 -15.97 6.45
N GLN A 137 6.70 -16.83 5.55
CA GLN A 137 6.66 -18.29 5.65
C GLN A 137 7.62 -18.83 6.73
N ASN A 138 7.46 -18.44 8.01
CA ASN A 138 7.85 -19.20 9.20
C ASN A 138 7.61 -18.38 10.49
N ARG A 139 6.90 -19.02 11.43
CA ARG A 139 6.75 -18.68 12.86
C ARG A 139 6.12 -17.33 13.20
N GLN A 140 4.89 -17.39 13.71
CA GLN A 140 4.33 -16.52 14.77
C GLN A 140 4.42 -14.99 14.60
N SER A 141 4.83 -14.49 13.43
CA SER A 141 5.17 -13.08 13.23
C SER A 141 3.97 -12.35 12.67
N GLN A 142 3.65 -11.21 13.28
CA GLN A 142 2.53 -10.35 12.97
C GLN A 142 2.49 -9.98 11.48
N ALA A 143 1.29 -9.89 10.89
CA ALA A 143 1.12 -9.31 9.57
C ALA A 143 1.62 -7.86 9.62
N TYR A 144 2.69 -7.56 8.90
CA TYR A 144 3.13 -6.17 8.72
C TYR A 144 2.36 -5.59 7.53
N ASP A 145 1.75 -4.42 7.73
CA ASP A 145 1.22 -3.61 6.64
C ASP A 145 2.42 -3.04 5.87
N GLU A 146 2.68 -3.60 4.69
CA GLU A 146 3.66 -3.08 3.76
C GLU A 146 3.01 -2.03 2.87
N SER A 147 3.75 -0.96 2.59
CA SER A 147 3.31 0.09 1.68
C SER A 147 4.33 0.30 0.58
N VAL A 148 3.84 0.22 -0.65
CA VAL A 148 4.64 0.28 -1.87
C VAL A 148 4.01 1.33 -2.78
N MET A 149 4.83 2.23 -3.30
CA MET A 149 4.40 3.13 -4.37
C MET A 149 4.50 2.38 -5.70
N VAL A 150 3.43 2.43 -6.50
CA VAL A 150 3.33 1.72 -7.77
C VAL A 150 3.15 2.74 -8.89
N ALA A 151 4.05 2.72 -9.87
CA ALA A 151 3.83 3.38 -11.15
C ALA A 151 3.55 2.34 -12.23
N GLU A 152 2.48 2.54 -12.99
CA GLU A 152 2.09 1.72 -14.13
C GLU A 152 2.08 2.59 -15.37
N LEU A 153 2.76 2.14 -16.43
CA LEU A 153 2.70 2.74 -17.77
C LEU A 153 2.11 1.75 -18.75
N THR A 154 1.25 2.25 -19.64
CA THR A 154 0.70 1.48 -20.76
C THR A 154 1.57 1.66 -21.99
N LEU A 155 2.25 0.61 -22.41
CA LEU A 155 3.14 0.59 -23.55
C LEU A 155 2.36 0.32 -24.85
N PRO A 156 2.86 0.78 -26.01
CA PRO A 156 2.17 0.63 -27.30
C PRO A 156 2.19 -0.80 -27.87
N ARG A 157 2.90 -1.72 -27.21
CA ARG A 157 3.02 -3.13 -27.63
C ARG A 157 3.17 -4.05 -26.42
N SER A 158 3.00 -5.34 -26.64
CA SER A 158 3.23 -6.37 -25.62
C SER A 158 4.70 -6.78 -25.53
N PHE A 159 5.10 -7.20 -24.33
CA PHE A 159 6.44 -7.61 -23.93
C PHE A 159 6.40 -8.99 -23.26
N PRO A 160 7.52 -9.75 -23.29
CA PRO A 160 7.66 -10.94 -22.47
C PRO A 160 7.50 -10.60 -20.98
N HIS A 161 7.03 -11.57 -20.19
CA HIS A 161 7.00 -11.38 -18.74
C HIS A 161 8.42 -11.39 -18.19
N LEU A 162 8.87 -10.21 -17.74
CA LEU A 162 10.20 -9.96 -17.22
C LEU A 162 10.07 -9.22 -15.89
N VAL A 163 10.78 -9.70 -14.88
CA VAL A 163 10.87 -9.07 -13.56
C VAL A 163 12.33 -8.78 -13.26
N ILE A 164 12.61 -7.54 -12.87
CA ILE A 164 13.92 -7.05 -12.44
C ILE A 164 13.74 -6.61 -10.99
N ASP A 165 14.37 -7.32 -10.08
CA ASP A 165 14.18 -7.22 -8.64
C ASP A 165 15.45 -6.61 -8.01
N ALA A 166 15.30 -5.49 -7.33
CA ALA A 166 16.42 -4.73 -6.77
C ALA A 166 16.98 -5.40 -5.52
N ARG A 167 18.28 -5.70 -5.53
CA ARG A 167 19.03 -6.21 -4.37
C ARG A 167 19.56 -5.04 -3.58
N LEU A 168 18.95 -4.75 -2.45
CA LEU A 168 19.46 -3.77 -1.49
C LEU A 168 20.66 -4.38 -0.72
N PRO A 169 21.89 -3.83 -0.82
CA PRO A 169 23.09 -4.48 -0.28
C PRO A 169 23.16 -4.62 1.26
N ASP A 170 22.45 -3.79 2.02
CA ASP A 170 22.76 -3.57 3.45
C ASP A 170 21.57 -3.72 4.43
N GLN A 171 20.49 -4.40 4.03
CA GLN A 171 19.43 -4.76 4.98
C GLN A 171 19.46 -6.28 5.20
N THR A 172 19.62 -6.68 6.46
CA THR A 172 19.50 -8.06 6.93
C THR A 172 18.14 -8.65 6.53
N GLY A 173 18.08 -9.22 5.33
CA GLY A 173 16.89 -9.80 4.71
C GLY A 173 16.53 -9.10 3.40
N ASP A 174 16.68 -9.82 2.27
CA ASP A 174 16.09 -9.48 0.97
C ASP A 174 14.63 -9.01 1.15
N MET A 175 14.40 -7.72 1.01
CA MET A 175 13.07 -7.12 1.06
C MET A 175 12.69 -6.61 -0.33
N SER A 176 12.55 -7.54 -1.28
CA SER A 176 11.85 -7.28 -2.55
C SER A 176 10.44 -6.74 -2.26
N ALA A 177 10.01 -5.73 -3.01
CA ALA A 177 8.61 -5.29 -3.00
C ALA A 177 7.69 -6.36 -3.64
N LEU A 178 8.27 -7.28 -4.43
CA LEU A 178 7.54 -8.36 -5.07
C LEU A 178 7.48 -9.61 -4.17
N PRO A 179 6.26 -10.11 -3.87
CA PRO A 179 6.05 -11.29 -3.02
C PRO A 179 6.25 -12.61 -3.79
N ILE A 180 7.24 -12.68 -4.69
CA ILE A 180 7.36 -13.76 -5.66
C ILE A 180 8.61 -14.60 -5.37
N VAL A 181 8.40 -15.88 -5.09
CA VAL A 181 9.47 -16.87 -5.10
C VAL A 181 9.53 -17.45 -6.51
N PHE A 182 10.45 -16.96 -7.34
CA PHE A 182 10.71 -17.52 -8.66
C PHE A 182 11.44 -18.86 -8.54
N ARG A 183 11.20 -19.80 -9.46
CA ARG A 183 12.03 -21.01 -9.55
C ARG A 183 13.44 -20.62 -9.94
N ALA A 184 14.44 -21.34 -9.41
CA ALA A 184 15.84 -21.14 -9.81
C ALA A 184 16.03 -21.21 -11.34
N SER A 185 15.25 -22.05 -12.04
CA SER A 185 15.29 -22.15 -13.49
C SER A 185 14.87 -20.86 -14.21
N GLN A 186 14.01 -20.02 -13.61
CA GLN A 186 13.49 -18.80 -14.23
C GLN A 186 14.42 -17.60 -14.06
N ARG A 187 15.46 -17.74 -13.22
CA ARG A 187 16.47 -16.71 -13.04
C ARG A 187 17.34 -16.60 -14.29
N ILE A 188 17.68 -15.37 -14.64
CA ILE A 188 18.66 -15.03 -15.66
C ILE A 188 19.87 -14.47 -14.91
N ASP A 189 20.96 -15.22 -14.90
CA ASP A 189 22.22 -14.73 -14.35
C ASP A 189 22.90 -13.87 -15.41
N LEU A 190 23.03 -12.59 -15.10
CA LEU A 190 23.75 -11.62 -15.92
C LEU A 190 25.17 -11.46 -15.39
N GLU A 191 26.10 -11.05 -16.26
CA GLU A 191 27.48 -10.81 -15.86
C GLU A 191 27.69 -9.38 -15.32
N GLY A 192 28.79 -9.17 -14.61
CA GLY A 192 29.25 -7.83 -14.21
C GLY A 192 28.54 -7.22 -13.00
N VAL A 193 28.54 -5.89 -12.94
CA VAL A 193 28.04 -5.11 -11.79
C VAL A 193 26.52 -5.21 -11.66
N PHE A 194 25.80 -5.35 -12.77
CA PHE A 194 24.34 -5.42 -12.79
C PHE A 194 23.78 -6.54 -11.89
N TYR A 195 24.39 -7.72 -11.94
CA TYR A 195 24.00 -8.86 -11.09
C TYR A 195 24.13 -8.60 -9.59
N LYS A 196 25.02 -7.68 -9.17
CA LYS A 196 25.17 -7.32 -7.75
C LYS A 196 24.00 -6.50 -7.24
N HIS A 197 23.39 -5.70 -8.12
CA HIS A 197 22.30 -4.79 -7.79
C HIS A 197 20.92 -5.33 -8.15
N PHE A 198 20.82 -6.26 -9.09
CA PHE A 198 19.53 -6.78 -9.55
C PHE A 198 19.51 -8.30 -9.71
N SER A 199 18.39 -8.91 -9.37
CA SER A 199 17.98 -10.23 -9.83
C SER A 199 17.05 -10.11 -11.02
N VAL A 200 17.24 -10.91 -12.06
CA VAL A 200 16.36 -10.91 -13.23
C VAL A 200 15.66 -12.25 -13.37
N TYR A 201 14.36 -12.21 -13.62
CA TYR A 201 13.52 -13.39 -13.79
C TYR A 201 12.67 -13.26 -15.05
N ALA A 202 12.57 -14.35 -15.80
CA ALA A 202 11.63 -14.49 -16.90
C ALA A 202 11.14 -15.95 -16.98
N ALA A 203 9.99 -16.17 -17.61
CA ALA A 203 9.59 -17.54 -17.94
C ALA A 203 10.64 -18.21 -18.85
N ASP A 204 10.86 -19.52 -18.70
CA ASP A 204 11.92 -20.24 -19.43
C ASP A 204 11.85 -20.04 -20.96
N LYS A 205 10.62 -19.99 -21.49
CA LYS A 205 10.35 -19.74 -22.92
C LYS A 205 10.66 -18.31 -23.39
N ASP A 206 10.69 -17.34 -22.46
CA ASP A 206 10.77 -15.91 -22.75
C ASP A 206 12.15 -15.32 -22.45
N LYS A 207 13.10 -16.11 -21.89
CA LYS A 207 14.43 -15.64 -21.49
C LYS A 207 15.19 -14.90 -22.60
N VAL A 208 15.17 -15.43 -23.83
CA VAL A 208 15.85 -14.82 -24.97
C VAL A 208 15.22 -13.46 -25.33
N ALA A 209 13.88 -13.38 -25.29
CA ALA A 209 13.17 -12.13 -25.53
C ALA A 209 13.46 -11.11 -24.40
N ALA A 210 13.52 -11.56 -23.15
CA ALA A 210 13.88 -10.73 -22.00
C ALA A 210 15.30 -10.14 -22.12
N LEU A 211 16.28 -10.95 -22.53
CA LEU A 211 17.67 -10.49 -22.74
C LEU A 211 17.78 -9.42 -23.84
N SER A 212 16.92 -9.45 -24.85
CA SER A 212 16.92 -8.41 -25.89
C SER A 212 16.40 -7.05 -25.41
N ILE A 213 15.70 -7.01 -24.28
CA ILE A 213 15.25 -5.77 -23.62
C ILE A 213 16.36 -5.22 -22.72
N LEU A 214 17.11 -6.10 -22.06
CA LEU A 214 18.21 -5.76 -21.16
C LEU A 214 19.51 -5.49 -21.93
N THR A 215 19.46 -4.53 -22.86
CA THR A 215 20.66 -4.03 -23.53
C THR A 215 21.59 -3.34 -22.52
N PRO A 216 22.91 -3.26 -22.79
CA PRO A 216 23.85 -2.57 -21.90
C PRO A 216 23.40 -1.17 -21.47
N ASP A 217 22.89 -0.38 -22.42
CA ASP A 217 22.37 0.96 -22.16
C ASP A 217 21.18 0.96 -21.17
N VAL A 218 20.26 -0.01 -21.28
CA VAL A 218 19.12 -0.16 -20.34
C VAL A 218 19.63 -0.56 -18.96
N MET A 219 20.59 -1.48 -18.89
CA MET A 219 21.17 -1.92 -17.62
C MET A 219 21.86 -0.77 -16.88
N GLU A 220 22.59 0.09 -17.59
CA GLU A 220 23.25 1.27 -17.02
C GLU A 220 22.23 2.27 -16.46
N VAL A 221 21.18 2.60 -17.23
CA VAL A 221 20.10 3.50 -16.80
C VAL A 221 19.37 2.96 -15.56
N LEU A 222 19.19 1.64 -15.47
CA LEU A 222 18.59 1.01 -14.29
C LEU A 222 19.48 1.11 -13.05
N LEU A 223 20.79 0.91 -13.21
CA LEU A 223 21.75 1.08 -12.11
C LEU A 223 21.79 2.51 -11.58
N GLU A 224 21.73 3.49 -12.48
CA GLU A 224 21.82 4.91 -12.12
C GLU A 224 20.51 5.44 -11.52
N HIS A 225 19.38 5.14 -12.16
CA HIS A 225 18.11 5.80 -11.84
C HIS A 225 17.12 4.92 -11.07
N ALA A 226 17.23 3.60 -11.15
CA ALA A 226 16.27 2.67 -10.52
C ALA A 226 16.89 1.71 -9.48
N PRO A 227 17.93 2.07 -8.71
CA PRO A 227 18.67 1.12 -7.86
C PRO A 227 17.82 0.50 -6.73
N ASN A 228 16.70 1.14 -6.39
CA ASN A 228 15.81 0.74 -5.29
C ASN A 228 14.37 0.44 -5.79
N ALA A 229 14.20 0.27 -7.09
CA ALA A 229 12.90 0.01 -7.69
C ALA A 229 12.85 -1.40 -8.26
N ASP A 230 11.85 -2.17 -7.88
CA ASP A 230 11.54 -3.41 -8.61
C ASP A 230 10.73 -3.04 -9.86
N ILE A 231 10.97 -3.76 -10.94
CA ILE A 231 10.39 -3.48 -12.25
C ILE A 231 9.76 -4.75 -12.81
N GLU A 232 8.55 -4.63 -13.32
CA GLU A 232 7.84 -5.73 -13.98
C GLU A 232 7.35 -5.27 -15.35
N LEU A 233 7.79 -5.97 -16.41
CA LEU A 233 7.17 -5.89 -17.72
C LEU A 233 6.26 -7.10 -17.89
N ILE A 234 4.98 -6.88 -18.14
CA ILE A 234 4.01 -7.94 -18.39
C ILE A 234 2.95 -7.45 -19.36
N GLU A 235 2.68 -8.24 -20.40
CA GLU A 235 1.78 -7.85 -21.48
C GLU A 235 2.20 -6.49 -22.05
N ASN A 236 1.31 -5.50 -22.13
CA ASN A 236 1.63 -4.15 -22.57
C ASN A 236 1.85 -3.16 -21.41
N LYS A 237 2.23 -3.65 -20.23
CA LYS A 237 2.38 -2.83 -19.03
C LYS A 237 3.82 -2.86 -18.52
N LEU A 238 4.29 -1.70 -18.09
CA LEU A 238 5.51 -1.54 -17.31
C LEU A 238 5.12 -1.06 -15.92
N PHE A 239 5.54 -1.81 -14.91
CA PHE A 239 5.35 -1.46 -13.52
C PHE A 239 6.68 -1.16 -12.86
N PHE A 240 6.67 -0.18 -11.97
CA PHE A 240 7.73 0.09 -11.01
C PHE A 240 7.15 0.02 -9.60
N TYR A 241 7.92 -0.53 -8.67
CA TYR A 241 7.56 -0.69 -7.27
C TYR A 241 8.66 -0.11 -6.39
N TRP A 242 8.29 0.89 -5.58
CA TRP A 242 9.20 1.44 -4.58
C TRP A 242 8.69 1.15 -3.18
N LYS A 243 9.46 0.35 -2.45
CA LYS A 243 9.17 0.09 -1.04
C LYS A 243 9.54 1.32 -0.21
N GLY A 244 8.63 1.72 0.69
CA GLY A 244 8.88 2.81 1.63
C GLY A 244 8.82 4.23 1.05
N HIS A 245 8.61 4.39 -0.27
CA HIS A 245 8.27 5.69 -0.84
C HIS A 245 6.85 6.09 -0.43
N GLU A 246 6.68 7.38 -0.18
CA GLU A 246 5.41 8.01 0.19
C GLU A 246 5.03 9.12 -0.77
N MET A 247 3.78 9.58 -0.72
CA MET A 247 3.23 10.65 -1.58
C MET A 247 3.74 12.05 -1.16
N ILE A 248 5.05 12.24 -1.18
CA ILE A 248 5.78 13.47 -0.80
C ILE A 248 6.59 14.00 -1.99
N ALA A 249 6.99 15.28 -1.93
CA ALA A 249 7.64 15.97 -3.05
C ALA A 249 8.88 15.22 -3.57
N LYS A 250 9.81 14.87 -2.67
CA LYS A 250 11.07 14.21 -3.00
C LYS A 250 10.85 12.87 -3.69
N ASP A 251 10.04 12.00 -3.09
CA ASP A 251 9.80 10.65 -3.61
C ASP A 251 9.10 10.68 -4.97
N LEU A 252 8.18 11.63 -5.19
CA LEU A 252 7.55 11.81 -6.51
C LEU A 252 8.55 12.34 -7.55
N GLU A 253 9.45 13.23 -7.16
CA GLU A 253 10.53 13.72 -8.04
C GLU A 253 11.45 12.57 -8.47
N ASP A 254 11.88 11.74 -7.51
CA ASP A 254 12.69 10.54 -7.75
C ASP A 254 11.97 9.57 -8.70
N VAL A 255 10.66 9.33 -8.49
CA VAL A 255 9.83 8.45 -9.32
C VAL A 255 9.71 8.95 -10.76
N PHE A 256 9.34 10.21 -10.98
CA PHE A 256 9.19 10.73 -12.35
C PHE A 256 10.53 10.84 -13.08
N THR A 257 11.62 11.11 -12.36
CA THR A 257 12.98 11.08 -12.91
C THR A 257 13.33 9.67 -13.38
N THR A 258 13.11 8.67 -12.52
CA THR A 258 13.34 7.25 -12.83
C THR A 258 12.54 6.80 -14.05
N ILE A 259 11.23 7.05 -14.04
CA ILE A 259 10.34 6.69 -15.15
C ILE A 259 10.85 7.32 -16.45
N THR A 260 11.26 8.58 -16.43
CA THR A 260 11.71 9.27 -17.64
C THR A 260 12.99 8.69 -18.20
N ALA A 261 13.99 8.45 -17.34
CA ALA A 261 15.27 7.89 -17.77
C ALA A 261 15.09 6.49 -18.37
N VAL A 262 14.40 5.61 -17.62
CA VAL A 262 14.17 4.21 -18.04
C VAL A 262 13.32 4.16 -19.31
N MET A 263 12.25 4.95 -19.40
CA MET A 263 11.40 4.95 -20.61
C MET A 263 12.11 5.48 -21.84
N THR A 264 12.98 6.48 -21.68
CA THR A 264 13.77 7.03 -22.79
C THR A 264 14.67 5.96 -23.38
N GLU A 265 15.35 5.21 -22.53
CA GLU A 265 16.27 4.17 -23.00
C GLU A 265 15.54 2.91 -23.50
N LEU A 266 14.47 2.50 -22.81
CA LEU A 266 13.61 1.43 -23.32
C LEU A 266 13.07 1.80 -24.71
N HIS A 267 12.52 3.00 -24.91
CA HIS A 267 12.05 3.41 -26.23
C HIS A 267 13.16 3.32 -27.30
N ARG A 268 14.36 3.82 -26.98
CA ARG A 268 15.53 3.78 -27.86
C ARG A 268 15.94 2.36 -28.23
N SER A 269 16.06 1.48 -27.23
CA SER A 269 16.41 0.05 -27.41
C SER A 269 15.40 -0.67 -28.29
N LEU A 270 14.11 -0.39 -28.12
CA LEU A 270 13.04 -1.04 -28.89
C LEU A 270 12.92 -0.51 -30.33
N VAL A 271 13.21 0.77 -30.55
CA VAL A 271 13.32 1.33 -31.91
C VAL A 271 14.48 0.67 -32.66
N ARG A 272 15.63 0.48 -32.00
CA ARG A 272 16.78 -0.26 -32.55
C ARG A 272 16.42 -1.71 -32.89
N ALA A 273 15.74 -2.42 -31.97
CA ALA A 273 15.35 -3.81 -32.19
C ALA A 273 14.31 -4.00 -33.33
N LYS A 274 13.46 -3.00 -33.58
CA LYS A 274 12.46 -3.03 -34.68
C LYS A 274 13.10 -3.03 -36.07
N SER A 275 14.37 -2.60 -36.20
CA SER A 275 15.11 -2.68 -37.47
C SER A 275 15.53 -4.12 -37.84
N GLN A 276 15.43 -5.09 -36.92
CA GLN A 276 16.00 -6.44 -37.13
C GLN A 276 14.99 -7.61 -37.06
N SER A 277 13.75 -7.41 -36.60
CA SER A 277 12.90 -8.56 -36.22
C SER A 277 11.41 -8.35 -36.50
N SER A 278 11.03 -8.32 -37.78
CA SER A 278 9.63 -8.12 -38.21
C SER A 278 8.80 -9.40 -38.43
N SER A 279 9.30 -10.62 -38.14
CA SER A 279 8.58 -11.84 -38.59
C SER A 279 8.29 -12.95 -37.56
N LYS A 280 8.65 -12.81 -36.27
CA LYS A 280 8.53 -13.97 -35.34
C LYS A 280 7.73 -13.77 -34.04
N LEU A 281 7.43 -12.53 -33.64
CA LEU A 281 6.87 -12.25 -32.30
C LEU A 281 5.33 -12.23 -32.22
N ALA A 282 4.63 -12.16 -33.36
CA ALA A 282 3.16 -12.10 -33.40
C ALA A 282 2.46 -13.47 -33.19
N ARG A 283 3.20 -14.57 -33.04
CA ARG A 283 2.64 -15.94 -32.92
C ARG A 283 2.74 -16.55 -31.52
N LEU A 284 3.41 -15.91 -30.57
CA LEU A 284 3.66 -16.47 -29.22
C LEU A 284 2.79 -15.86 -28.11
N SER A 285 1.93 -14.88 -28.45
CA SER A 285 1.00 -14.22 -27.51
C SER A 285 -0.33 -14.93 -27.35
N ALA A 286 -0.54 -16.07 -28.00
CA ALA A 286 -1.67 -16.95 -27.75
C ALA A 286 -1.17 -18.12 -26.89
N GLU A 287 -1.83 -18.31 -25.75
CA GLU A 287 -1.66 -19.44 -24.83
C GLU A 287 -0.64 -19.23 -23.68
N VAL A 288 -1.15 -18.59 -22.61
CA VAL A 288 -0.63 -18.78 -21.25
C VAL A 288 -1.80 -19.25 -20.38
N ASP A 289 -1.81 -20.55 -20.14
CA ASP A 289 -2.70 -21.22 -19.19
C ASP A 289 -2.21 -20.95 -17.76
N THR A 290 -3.03 -20.24 -16.98
CA THR A 290 -2.77 -19.91 -15.57
C THR A 290 -3.26 -21.01 -14.59
N SER A 291 -3.59 -22.22 -15.05
CA SER A 291 -4.30 -23.24 -14.27
C SER A 291 -3.47 -24.05 -13.25
N ARG A 292 -2.26 -23.63 -12.86
CA ARG A 292 -1.51 -24.30 -11.77
C ARG A 292 -0.74 -23.35 -10.87
N MET A 293 -1.46 -22.62 -10.02
CA MET A 293 -0.93 -22.24 -8.71
C MET A 293 -1.84 -22.84 -7.64
N GLN A 294 -1.30 -23.86 -6.95
CA GLN A 294 -1.98 -24.55 -5.87
C GLN A 294 -2.20 -23.63 -4.67
N GLN A 295 -3.42 -23.75 -4.16
CA GLN A 295 -3.97 -23.09 -2.99
C GLN A 295 -3.22 -23.39 -1.70
N LYS A 296 -3.23 -22.44 -0.77
CA LYS A 296 -3.56 -22.73 0.62
C LYS A 296 -4.68 -21.82 1.11
N LEU A 297 -5.82 -22.48 1.35
CA LEU A 297 -6.95 -22.08 2.18
C LEU A 297 -6.44 -21.71 3.59
N PHE A 298 -6.87 -20.58 4.19
CA PHE A 298 -7.66 -20.54 5.44
C PHE A 298 -7.68 -19.16 6.15
N MET A 299 -8.92 -18.73 6.45
CA MET A 299 -9.47 -17.99 7.61
C MET A 299 -9.15 -16.51 7.95
N PRO A 300 -10.16 -15.78 8.50
CA PRO A 300 -10.12 -14.33 8.72
C PRO A 300 -9.21 -13.95 9.90
N GLY A 301 -8.48 -12.84 9.73
CA GLY A 301 -7.64 -12.22 10.76
C GLY A 301 -8.41 -11.67 11.99
N PRO A 302 -7.68 -11.24 13.03
CA PRO A 302 -8.02 -11.42 14.45
C PRO A 302 -9.05 -10.44 15.06
N TYR A 303 -9.97 -9.90 14.26
CA TYR A 303 -10.93 -8.90 14.77
C TYR A 303 -12.17 -9.49 15.46
N ILE A 304 -12.28 -10.82 15.53
CA ILE A 304 -13.39 -11.51 16.20
C ILE A 304 -12.99 -12.05 17.59
N VAL A 305 -11.69 -12.05 17.95
CA VAL A 305 -11.22 -12.59 19.25
C VAL A 305 -11.07 -11.50 20.33
N LEU A 306 -10.91 -10.22 19.96
CA LEU A 306 -10.80 -9.14 20.97
C LEU A 306 -12.13 -8.82 21.67
N ALA A 307 -13.28 -8.99 21.00
CA ALA A 307 -14.58 -8.76 21.61
C ALA A 307 -14.92 -9.77 22.74
N PRO A 308 -14.70 -11.09 22.56
CA PRO A 308 -14.87 -12.04 23.65
C PRO A 308 -13.76 -11.92 24.70
N LEU A 309 -12.52 -11.57 24.33
CA LEU A 309 -11.45 -11.36 25.32
C LEU A 309 -11.69 -10.13 26.20
N ALA A 310 -12.20 -9.03 25.65
CA ALA A 310 -12.64 -7.86 26.40
C ALA A 310 -13.88 -8.16 27.26
N GLY A 311 -14.81 -8.99 26.77
CA GLY A 311 -15.96 -9.47 27.54
C GLY A 311 -15.57 -10.39 28.70
N VAL A 312 -14.56 -11.26 28.50
CA VAL A 312 -14.01 -12.15 29.54
C VAL A 312 -13.20 -11.35 30.56
N LEU A 313 -12.37 -10.38 30.13
CA LEU A 313 -11.69 -9.46 31.06
C LEU A 313 -12.71 -8.64 31.86
N PHE A 314 -13.78 -8.18 31.22
CA PHE A 314 -14.88 -7.45 31.85
C PHE A 314 -15.65 -8.31 32.86
N MET A 315 -15.95 -9.58 32.54
CA MET A 315 -16.58 -10.52 33.47
C MET A 315 -15.68 -10.87 34.66
N LEU A 316 -14.38 -11.04 34.43
CA LEU A 316 -13.39 -11.25 35.51
C LEU A 316 -13.17 -10.00 36.37
N PHE A 317 -13.41 -8.80 35.82
CA PHE A 317 -13.35 -7.54 36.56
C PHE A 317 -14.65 -7.29 37.35
N ALA A 318 -15.80 -7.71 36.82
CA ALA A 318 -17.10 -7.57 37.45
C ALA A 318 -17.27 -8.42 38.73
N THR A 319 -16.47 -9.48 38.91
CA THR A 319 -16.47 -10.31 40.13
C THR A 319 -15.66 -9.72 41.28
N TRP A 320 -14.86 -8.67 41.03
CA TRP A 320 -14.03 -7.98 42.02
C TRP A 320 -14.58 -6.60 42.42
N ILE A 321 -15.67 -6.18 41.80
CA ILE A 321 -16.29 -4.86 41.96
C ILE A 321 -17.60 -5.00 42.76
N SER A 322 -17.86 -4.09 43.69
CA SER A 322 -19.11 -4.11 44.47
C SER A 322 -20.35 -4.05 43.55
N PRO A 323 -21.47 -4.70 43.89
CA PRO A 323 -22.66 -4.83 43.02
C PRO A 323 -23.21 -3.50 42.45
N SER A 324 -22.93 -2.39 43.12
CA SER A 324 -23.29 -1.02 42.73
C SER A 324 -22.67 -0.53 41.41
N TYR A 325 -21.56 -1.11 40.94
CA TYR A 325 -20.86 -0.62 39.73
C TYR A 325 -20.95 -1.59 38.53
N LEU A 326 -21.61 -2.73 38.68
CA LEU A 326 -21.80 -3.74 37.63
C LEU A 326 -22.63 -3.17 36.46
N TRP A 327 -23.76 -2.54 36.77
CA TRP A 327 -24.67 -1.96 35.76
C TRP A 327 -24.10 -0.72 35.01
N PRO A 328 -23.43 0.24 35.68
CA PRO A 328 -22.70 1.32 34.99
C PRO A 328 -21.61 0.83 34.02
N SER A 329 -20.91 -0.24 34.39
CA SER A 329 -19.84 -0.80 33.57
C SER A 329 -20.41 -1.51 32.32
N VAL A 330 -21.52 -2.23 32.48
CA VAL A 330 -22.23 -2.90 31.37
C VAL A 330 -22.80 -1.88 30.39
N THR A 331 -23.40 -0.80 30.90
CA THR A 331 -23.94 0.27 30.06
C THR A 331 -22.85 0.99 29.27
N LEU A 332 -21.68 1.26 29.87
CA LEU A 332 -20.54 1.83 29.15
C LEU A 332 -20.02 0.90 28.05
N PHE A 333 -19.90 -0.40 28.31
CA PHE A 333 -19.47 -1.39 27.32
C PHE A 333 -20.45 -1.46 26.13
N ILE A 334 -21.76 -1.45 26.40
CA ILE A 334 -22.80 -1.39 25.37
C ILE A 334 -22.71 -0.09 24.57
N LEU A 335 -22.46 1.06 25.22
CA LEU A 335 -22.29 2.34 24.54
C LEU A 335 -21.05 2.37 23.64
N LEU A 336 -19.94 1.78 24.08
CA LEU A 336 -18.72 1.67 23.27
C LEU A 336 -18.93 0.75 22.07
N LEU A 337 -19.61 -0.39 22.25
CA LEU A 337 -20.01 -1.27 21.15
C LEU A 337 -20.96 -0.57 20.17
N ALA A 338 -21.94 0.18 20.68
CA ALA A 338 -22.87 0.95 19.87
C ALA A 338 -22.17 2.07 19.10
N ALA A 339 -21.24 2.80 19.74
CA ALA A 339 -20.43 3.84 19.10
C ALA A 339 -19.51 3.25 18.02
N TYR A 340 -18.90 2.10 18.28
CA TYR A 340 -18.11 1.37 17.29
C TYR A 340 -18.97 0.89 16.10
N ALA A 341 -20.13 0.30 16.38
CA ALA A 341 -21.08 -0.13 15.35
C ALA A 341 -21.59 1.06 14.53
N PHE A 342 -21.88 2.19 15.17
CA PHE A 342 -22.29 3.42 14.50
C PHE A 342 -21.18 4.02 13.63
N TYR A 343 -19.93 4.02 14.13
CA TYR A 343 -18.76 4.42 13.36
C TYR A 343 -18.56 3.52 12.12
N ALA A 344 -18.63 2.20 12.29
CA ALA A 344 -18.52 1.23 11.20
C ALA A 344 -19.66 1.38 10.18
N GLN A 345 -20.89 1.60 10.64
CA GLN A 345 -22.04 1.87 9.79
C GLN A 345 -21.93 3.20 9.03
N ARG A 346 -21.42 4.27 9.66
CA ARG A 346 -21.17 5.53 8.97
C ARG A 346 -20.09 5.37 7.90
N LYS A 347 -18.98 4.69 8.21
CA LYS A 347 -17.94 4.36 7.23
C LYS A 347 -18.52 3.59 6.04
N ALA A 348 -19.36 2.59 6.29
CA ALA A 348 -20.03 1.83 5.25
C ALA A 348 -21.06 2.65 4.44
N LYS A 349 -21.81 3.56 5.08
CA LYS A 349 -22.78 4.45 4.40
C LYS A 349 -22.10 5.51 3.55
N THR A 350 -20.99 6.09 4.02
CA THR A 350 -20.19 7.04 3.25
C THR A 350 -19.62 6.36 2.00
N LEU A 351 -19.04 5.17 2.15
CA LEU A 351 -18.57 4.35 1.03
C LEU A 351 -19.69 3.95 0.06
N ARG A 352 -20.92 3.70 0.55
CA ARG A 352 -22.09 3.41 -0.30
C ARG A 352 -22.63 4.64 -1.03
N ARG A 353 -22.62 5.83 -0.40
CA ARG A 353 -23.02 7.09 -1.05
C ARG A 353 -22.02 7.50 -2.11
N GLU A 354 -20.72 7.42 -1.82
CA GLU A 354 -19.64 7.66 -2.78
C GLU A 354 -19.73 6.68 -3.97
N ARG A 355 -20.06 5.40 -3.74
CA ARG A 355 -20.35 4.43 -4.81
C ARG A 355 -21.60 4.77 -5.63
N ALA A 356 -22.66 5.23 -4.99
CA ALA A 356 -23.94 5.56 -5.66
C ALA A 356 -23.81 6.82 -6.52
N GLU A 357 -23.13 7.86 -6.04
CA GLU A 357 -22.84 9.09 -6.77
C GLU A 357 -21.94 8.81 -7.99
N HIS A 358 -20.95 7.92 -7.85
CA HIS A 358 -20.09 7.49 -8.95
C HIS A 358 -20.82 6.62 -10.01
N THR A 359 -21.84 5.85 -9.61
CA THR A 359 -22.65 5.06 -10.55
C THR A 359 -23.64 5.96 -11.30
N ALA A 360 -24.26 6.92 -10.62
CA ALA A 360 -25.15 7.91 -11.23
C ALA A 360 -24.42 8.77 -12.27
N SER A 361 -23.18 9.19 -11.99
CA SER A 361 -22.36 9.95 -12.94
C SER A 361 -21.97 9.18 -14.22
N LYS A 362 -21.94 7.84 -14.18
CA LYS A 362 -21.64 6.99 -15.35
C LYS A 362 -22.86 6.69 -16.23
N THR A 363 -24.07 7.01 -15.78
CA THR A 363 -25.32 6.68 -16.50
C THR A 363 -25.92 7.89 -17.23
N GLN A 364 -25.32 9.08 -17.06
CA GLN A 364 -25.78 10.35 -17.64
C GLN A 364 -24.83 10.95 -18.70
N GLY A 365 -23.76 10.24 -19.07
CA GLY A 365 -22.88 10.58 -20.19
C GLY A 365 -22.61 9.33 -21.01
#